data_AF-F2NT79-F1
#
_entry.id   AF-F2NT79-F1
#
_cell.length_a   1.000
_cell.length_b   1.000
_cell.length_c   1.000
_cell.angle_alpha   90.00
_cell.angle_beta   90.00
_cell.angle_gamma   90.00
#
_symmetry.space_group_name_H-M   'P 1'
#
loop_
_entity.id
_entity.type
_entity.pdbx_description
1 polymer ?
#
loop_
_entity_poly.entity_id
_entity_poly.type
_entity_poly.pdbx_seq_one_letter_code
_entity_poly.pdbx_strand_id
1 'polypeptide(L)'
;MKLPITTGRLIIHRYAEKDLNDLYEYLCDEEIVRFEPYNALSFEETKKSLEWRISSDEIFAIELKSLQNDWKRLSWETRLRPAGRRRKTVIST
;
A
#
# COMPACT_ATOMS: atom_id res chain seq x y z
N MET A 1 -23.65 -3.16 -14.51
CA MET A 1 -22.30 -3.26 -13.91
C MET A 1 -21.51 -2.01 -14.32
N LYS A 2 -21.19 -1.11 -13.38
CA LYS A 2 -20.49 0.16 -13.70
C LYS A 2 -19.00 -0.16 -13.80
N LEU A 3 -18.40 0.09 -14.97
CA LEU A 3 -16.99 -0.20 -15.22
C LEU A 3 -16.11 0.70 -14.33
N PRO A 4 -14.92 0.22 -13.89
CA PRO A 4 -13.97 1.05 -13.16
C PRO A 4 -13.49 2.22 -14.02
N ILE A 5 -13.26 3.36 -13.39
CA ILE A 5 -12.71 4.55 -14.06
C ILE A 5 -11.21 4.31 -14.21
N THR A 6 -10.67 4.52 -15.41
CA THR A 6 -9.24 4.32 -15.64
C THR A 6 -8.59 5.57 -16.21
N THR A 7 -7.37 5.86 -15.76
CA THR A 7 -6.53 6.95 -16.26
C THR A 7 -5.28 6.37 -16.94
N GLY A 8 -4.31 7.21 -17.32
CA GLY A 8 -3.03 6.72 -17.82
C GLY A 8 -2.27 5.81 -16.83
N ARG A 9 -2.45 5.99 -15.52
CA ARG A 9 -1.70 5.27 -14.47
C ARG A 9 -2.55 4.62 -13.39
N LEU A 10 -3.80 5.03 -13.23
CA LEU A 10 -4.66 4.63 -12.10
C LEU A 10 -5.90 3.87 -12.58
N ILE A 11 -6.39 2.99 -11.72
CA ILE A 11 -7.69 2.33 -11.78
C ILE A 11 -8.43 2.77 -10.53
N ILE A 12 -9.64 3.30 -10.69
CA ILE A 12 -10.50 3.75 -9.59
C ILE A 12 -11.77 2.91 -9.65
N HIS A 13 -12.06 2.19 -8.57
CA HIS A 13 -13.20 1.28 -8.51
C HIS A 13 -13.87 1.30 -7.13
N ARG A 14 -15.08 0.73 -7.05
CA ARG A 14 -15.76 0.54 -5.76
C ARG A 14 -15.01 -0.50 -4.95
N TYR A 15 -14.96 -0.32 -3.63
CA TYR A 15 -14.44 -1.34 -2.74
C TYR A 15 -15.17 -2.67 -2.95
N ALA A 16 -14.42 -3.76 -2.82
CA ALA A 16 -14.90 -5.13 -2.84
C ALA A 16 -14.13 -5.95 -1.80
N GLU A 17 -14.64 -7.14 -1.47
CA GLU A 17 -14.03 -8.02 -0.46
C GLU A 17 -12.55 -8.35 -0.74
N LYS A 18 -12.16 -8.38 -2.02
CA LYS A 18 -10.76 -8.61 -2.43
C LYS A 18 -9.78 -7.55 -1.92
N ASP A 19 -10.25 -6.34 -1.61
CA ASP A 19 -9.40 -5.20 -1.22
C ASP A 19 -9.05 -5.23 0.28
N LEU A 20 -9.51 -6.24 1.03
CA LEU A 20 -9.32 -6.35 2.47
C LEU A 20 -7.85 -6.33 2.89
N ASN A 21 -7.01 -7.11 2.21
CA ASN A 21 -5.59 -7.21 2.57
C ASN A 21 -4.86 -5.90 2.31
N ASP A 22 -5.11 -5.26 1.17
CA ASP A 22 -4.50 -3.97 0.82
C ASP A 22 -4.95 -2.87 1.79
N LEU A 23 -6.23 -2.89 2.19
CA LEU A 23 -6.75 -1.97 3.19
C LEU A 23 -6.14 -2.22 4.58
N TYR A 24 -5.93 -3.48 4.96
CA TYR A 24 -5.32 -3.86 6.23
C TYR A 24 -3.85 -3.42 6.31
N GLU A 25 -3.08 -3.62 5.24
CA GLU A 25 -1.67 -3.18 5.17
C GLU A 25 -1.53 -1.69 5.49
N TYR A 26 -2.51 -0.88 5.08
CA TYR A 26 -2.55 0.55 5.38
C TYR A 26 -3.06 0.86 6.80
N LEU A 27 -4.15 0.22 7.23
CA LEU A 27 -4.83 0.58 8.49
C LEU A 27 -4.21 -0.05 9.75
N CYS A 28 -3.38 -1.09 9.61
CA CYS A 28 -2.72 -1.72 10.77
C CYS A 28 -1.40 -1.05 11.16
N ASP A 29 -0.83 -0.19 10.30
CA ASP A 29 0.46 0.45 10.57
C ASP A 29 0.27 1.73 11.39
N GLU A 30 0.70 1.69 12.65
CA GLU A 30 0.65 2.82 13.57
C GLU A 30 1.37 4.07 13.05
N GLU A 31 2.48 3.92 12.30
CA GLU A 31 3.19 5.08 11.76
C GLU A 31 2.39 5.79 10.66
N ILE A 32 1.57 5.03 9.94
CA ILE A 32 0.70 5.54 8.88
C ILE A 32 -0.51 6.22 9.51
N VAL A 33 -1.21 5.53 10.43
CA VAL A 33 -2.47 6.03 10.98
C VAL A 33 -2.30 7.05 12.10
N ARG A 34 -1.07 7.36 12.57
CA ARG A 34 -0.84 8.40 13.58
C ARG A 34 -1.36 9.79 13.21
N PHE A 35 -1.63 10.02 11.92
CA PHE A 35 -2.19 11.27 11.39
C PHE A 35 -3.72 11.25 11.30
N GLU A 36 -4.35 10.11 11.61
CA GLU A 36 -5.78 9.89 11.60
C GLU A 36 -6.35 9.99 13.03
N PRO A 37 -7.65 10.30 13.19
CA PRO A 37 -8.29 10.42 14.50
C PRO A 37 -8.54 9.06 15.18
N TYR A 38 -7.99 7.96 14.66
CA TYR A 38 -8.21 6.59 15.14
C TYR A 38 -6.89 5.81 15.25
N ASN A 39 -6.89 4.78 16.10
CA ASN A 39 -5.75 3.87 16.28
C ASN A 39 -5.64 2.88 15.12
N ALA A 40 -4.48 2.24 15.02
CA ALA A 40 -4.28 1.14 14.07
C ALA A 40 -5.33 0.05 14.30
N LEU A 41 -5.93 -0.41 13.20
CA LEU A 41 -7.01 -1.37 13.24
C LEU A 41 -6.47 -2.81 13.21
N SER A 42 -7.10 -3.68 13.97
CA SER A 42 -6.97 -5.12 13.80
C SER A 42 -7.59 -5.58 12.46
N PHE A 43 -7.30 -6.81 12.07
CA PHE A 43 -7.85 -7.40 10.84
C PHE A 43 -9.39 -7.44 10.86
N GLU A 44 -9.99 -7.80 11.99
CA GLU A 44 -11.46 -7.85 12.15
C GLU A 44 -12.09 -6.45 12.12
N GLU A 45 -11.45 -5.45 12.71
CA GLU A 45 -11.91 -4.06 12.63
C GLU A 45 -11.79 -3.50 11.21
N THR A 46 -10.72 -3.87 10.50
CA THR A 46 -10.53 -3.52 9.09
C THR A 46 -11.61 -4.15 8.23
N LYS A 47 -12.01 -5.39 8.50
CA LYS A 47 -13.12 -6.05 7.80
C LYS A 47 -14.44 -5.28 7.95
N LYS A 48 -14.77 -4.82 9.16
CA LYS A 48 -15.96 -3.97 9.40
C LYS A 48 -15.85 -2.62 8.67
N SER A 49 -14.66 -2.02 8.65
CA SER A 49 -14.38 -0.80 7.89
C SER A 49 -14.59 -1.01 6.39
N LEU A 50 -14.17 -2.16 5.86
CA LEU A 50 -14.38 -2.52 4.46
C LEU A 50 -15.86 -2.71 4.14
N GLU A 51 -16.62 -3.41 4.99
CA GLU A 51 -18.07 -3.60 4.81
C GLU A 51 -18.80 -2.26 4.69
N TRP A 52 -18.47 -1.30 5.57
CA TRP A 52 -19.01 0.05 5.50
C TRP A 52 -18.63 0.76 4.18
N ARG A 53 -17.37 0.65 3.74
CA ARG A 53 -16.89 1.22 2.47
C ARG A 53 -17.56 0.60 1.24
N ILE A 54 -17.84 -0.70 1.26
CA ILE A 54 -18.58 -1.40 0.19
C ILE A 54 -20.03 -0.89 0.13
N SER A 55 -20.65 -0.63 1.28
CA SER A 55 -22.02 -0.13 1.35
C SER A 55 -22.17 1.35 0.95
N SER A 56 -21.07 2.10 0.88
CA SER A 56 -21.06 3.52 0.55
C SER A 56 -20.69 3.77 -0.92
N ASP A 57 -21.35 4.76 -1.51
CA ASP A 57 -21.07 5.26 -2.85
C ASP A 57 -20.03 6.38 -2.86
N GLU A 58 -19.60 6.84 -1.68
CA GLU A 58 -18.73 8.00 -1.51
C GLU A 58 -17.23 7.65 -1.52
N ILE A 59 -16.90 6.37 -1.35
CA ILE A 59 -15.51 5.92 -1.13
C ILE A 59 -15.10 4.93 -2.22
N PHE A 60 -13.96 5.20 -2.84
CA PHE A 60 -13.40 4.39 -3.92
C PHE A 60 -12.01 3.87 -3.54
N ALA A 61 -11.72 2.65 -3.99
CA ALA A 61 -10.38 2.11 -4.00
C ALA A 61 -9.61 2.65 -5.22
N ILE A 62 -8.31 2.89 -5.04
CA ILE A 62 -7.42 3.40 -6.07
C ILE A 62 -6.23 2.45 -6.20
N GLU A 63 -6.05 1.90 -7.39
CA GLU A 63 -4.98 0.96 -7.74
C GLU A 63 -4.09 1.56 -8.85
N LEU A 64 -2.78 1.30 -8.77
CA LEU A 64 -1.83 1.64 -9.85
C LEU A 64 -1.88 0.56 -10.94
N LYS A 65 -2.07 0.95 -12.20
CA LYS A 65 -2.04 0.04 -13.36
C LYS A 65 -0.73 -0.72 -13.48
N SER A 66 0.37 -0.06 -13.17
CA SER A 66 1.69 -0.66 -13.11
C SER A 66 2.57 0.15 -12.17
N LEU A 67 3.41 -0.56 -11.41
CA LEU A 67 4.52 0.04 -10.70
C LEU A 67 5.54 0.54 -11.74
N GLN A 68 5.46 1.81 -12.10
CA GLN A 68 6.44 2.43 -13.01
C GLN A 68 7.84 2.56 -12.36
N ASN A 69 7.98 2.23 -11.07
CA ASN A 69 9.22 2.39 -10.36
C ASN A 69 9.65 1.14 -9.56
N ASP A 70 10.92 0.82 -9.72
CA ASP A 70 11.69 -0.28 -9.11
C ASP A 70 11.93 -0.11 -7.56
N TRP A 71 11.08 0.63 -6.84
CA TRP A 71 11.29 0.95 -5.41
C TRP A 71 11.00 -0.23 -4.47
N LYS A 72 10.14 -1.19 -4.85
CA LYS A 72 9.97 -2.43 -4.07
C LYS A 72 11.22 -3.33 -4.12
N ARG A 73 12.07 -3.19 -5.15
CA ARG A 73 13.37 -3.86 -5.23
C ARG A 73 14.42 -3.19 -4.32
N LEU A 74 14.37 -1.87 -4.19
CA LEU A 74 15.36 -1.10 -3.43
C LEU A 74 15.05 -1.01 -1.91
N SER A 75 13.78 -1.06 -1.49
CA SER A 75 13.38 -0.82 -0.09
C SER A 75 13.60 -2.00 0.87
N TRP A 76 13.52 -3.25 0.39
CA TRP A 76 13.75 -4.42 1.26
C TRP A 76 15.24 -4.80 1.40
N GLU A 77 16.07 -4.53 0.38
CA GLU A 77 17.52 -4.78 0.45
C GLU A 77 18.29 -3.71 1.25
N THR A 78 17.74 -2.50 1.40
CA THR A 78 18.42 -1.41 2.13
C THR A 78 18.20 -1.46 3.63
N ARG A 79 17.11 -2.07 4.12
CA ARG A 79 16.84 -2.24 5.55
C ARG A 79 17.69 -3.32 6.22
N LEU A 80 18.28 -4.25 5.44
CA LEU A 80 19.06 -5.40 5.95
C LEU A 80 20.58 -5.25 5.83
N ARG A 81 21.13 -4.04 5.58
CA ARG A 81 22.59 -3.86 5.64
C ARG A 81 23.02 -3.44 7.04
N PRO A 82 23.63 -4.32 7.85
CA PRO A 82 24.36 -3.87 9.03
C PRO A 82 25.45 -2.90 8.58
N ALA A 83 25.52 -1.75 9.23
CA ALA A 83 26.53 -0.72 9.00
C ALA A 83 27.92 -1.31 9.28
N GLY A 84 28.65 -1.73 8.24
CA GLY A 84 29.99 -2.29 8.46
C GLY A 84 30.63 -3.06 7.32
N ARG A 85 30.70 -2.52 6.09
CA ARG A 85 31.81 -2.81 5.17
C ARG A 85 31.81 -1.87 3.97
N ARG A 86 32.72 -0.88 3.97
CA ARG A 86 33.14 -0.21 2.74
C ARG A 86 33.84 -1.25 1.86
N ARG A 87 33.22 -1.69 0.77
CA ARG A 87 33.98 -2.30 -0.33
C ARG A 87 34.72 -1.16 -1.04
N LYS A 88 36.04 -1.12 -0.88
CA LYS A 88 36.91 -0.43 -1.81
C LYS A 88 36.81 -1.20 -3.13
N THR A 89 36.18 -0.61 -4.14
CA THR A 89 36.40 -1.07 -5.52
C THR A 89 37.75 -0.51 -5.93
N VAL A 90 38.78 -1.35 -5.90
CA VAL A 90 40.00 -1.06 -6.66
C VAL A 90 39.62 -1.24 -8.12
N ILE A 91 39.55 -0.13 -8.84
CA ILE A 91 39.54 -0.12 -10.29
C ILE A 91 40.99 -0.38 -10.68
N SER A 92 41.28 -1.55 -11.26
CA SER A 92 42.50 -1.75 -12.02
C SER A 92 42.12 -1.94 -13.48
N THR A 93 42.70 -1.05 -14.28
CA THR A 93 42.63 -0.83 -15.72
C THR A 93 42.57 -2.08 -16.58
#